data_AF-A0A967H1N3-F1
#
_entry.id   AF-A0A967H1N3-F1
#
_cell.length_a   1.000
_cell.length_b   1.000
_cell.length_c   1.000
_cell.angle_alpha   90.00
_cell.angle_beta   90.00
_cell.angle_gamma   90.00
#
_symmetry.space_group_name_H-M   'P 1'
#
loop_
_entity.id
_entity.type
_entity.pdbx_description
1 polymer ?
#
loop_
_entity_poly.entity_id
_entity_poly.type
_entity_poly.pdbx_seq_one_letter_code
_entity_poly.pdbx_strand_id
1 'polypeptide(L)'
;MAVAEAAYLLHRRTGDADNDGIFNGEELDFGLEPFRDDAAEDPDGDNLDNATELALGTNPWDPDSDGDGLRDDLDSDPLTPRSGSSPVAGVARSGGA
;
A
#
# COMPACT_ATOMS: atom_id res chain seq x y z
N MET A 1 22.59 -27.06 -15.92
CA MET A 1 21.25 -26.54 -16.33
C MET A 1 20.89 -25.44 -15.35
N ALA A 2 21.07 -24.18 -15.70
CA ALA A 2 20.88 -23.08 -14.76
C ALA A 2 20.41 -21.82 -15.51
N VAL A 3 19.18 -21.85 -16.05
CA VAL A 3 18.48 -20.62 -16.50
C VAL A 3 16.94 -20.70 -16.42
N ALA A 4 16.33 -21.75 -15.86
CA ALA A 4 14.86 -21.91 -15.90
C ALA A 4 14.09 -21.29 -14.71
N GLU A 5 14.75 -20.99 -13.59
CA GLU A 5 14.07 -20.47 -12.40
C GLU A 5 13.74 -18.96 -12.51
N ALA A 6 14.62 -18.16 -13.12
CA ALA A 6 14.43 -16.71 -13.21
C ALA A 6 13.30 -16.30 -14.17
N ALA A 7 13.09 -17.05 -15.27
CA ALA A 7 12.04 -16.76 -16.25
C ALA A 7 10.64 -17.19 -15.77
N TYR A 8 10.56 -18.24 -14.94
CA TYR A 8 9.29 -18.72 -14.39
C TYR A 8 8.73 -17.78 -13.31
N LEU A 9 9.61 -17.19 -12.50
CA LEU A 9 9.24 -16.18 -11.49
C LEU A 9 8.87 -14.84 -12.13
N LEU A 10 9.50 -14.46 -13.26
CA LEU A 10 9.20 -13.19 -13.91
C LEU A 10 7.84 -13.21 -14.63
N HIS A 11 7.49 -14.31 -15.31
CA HIS A 11 6.20 -14.41 -16.00
C HIS A 11 5.01 -14.35 -15.05
N ARG A 12 5.19 -14.84 -13.81
CA ARG A 12 4.18 -14.76 -12.76
C ARG A 12 4.01 -13.34 -12.22
N ARG A 13 5.01 -12.46 -12.29
CA ARG A 13 4.90 -11.06 -11.84
C ARG A 13 4.43 -10.09 -12.92
N THR A 14 4.61 -10.44 -14.19
CA THR A 14 4.23 -9.55 -15.32
C THR A 14 2.83 -9.84 -15.89
N GLY A 15 2.13 -10.83 -15.34
CA GLY A 15 0.75 -11.14 -15.69
C GLY A 15 -0.21 -10.51 -14.69
N ASP A 16 -1.49 -10.58 -15.04
CA ASP A 16 -2.64 -10.22 -14.22
C ASP A 16 -3.48 -11.52 -14.20
N ALA A 17 -3.39 -12.28 -13.11
CA ALA A 17 -3.83 -13.67 -13.10
C ALA A 17 -5.32 -13.84 -12.77
N ASP A 18 -5.93 -12.89 -12.07
CA ASP A 18 -7.38 -12.75 -11.87
C ASP A 18 -8.04 -11.82 -12.89
N ASN A 19 -7.28 -11.00 -13.62
CA ASN A 19 -7.76 -10.02 -14.60
C ASN A 19 -8.52 -8.86 -13.96
N ASP A 20 -8.08 -8.40 -12.79
CA ASP A 20 -8.68 -7.29 -12.07
C ASP A 20 -8.06 -5.91 -12.42
N GLY A 21 -6.98 -5.92 -13.21
CA GLY A 21 -6.31 -4.73 -13.69
C GLY A 21 -5.04 -4.36 -12.91
N ILE A 22 -4.68 -5.12 -11.87
CA ILE A 22 -3.41 -5.01 -11.17
C ILE A 22 -2.49 -6.13 -11.64
N PHE A 23 -1.20 -5.84 -11.90
CA PHE A 23 -0.27 -6.92 -12.21
C PHE A 23 0.12 -7.66 -10.93
N ASN A 24 0.18 -8.99 -11.02
CA ASN A 24 0.65 -9.89 -9.97
C ASN A 24 1.95 -9.43 -9.27
N GLY A 25 2.83 -8.73 -10.00
CA GLY A 25 4.07 -8.18 -9.46
C GLY A 25 3.84 -7.05 -8.48
N GLU A 26 2.92 -6.14 -8.83
CA GLU A 26 2.50 -4.99 -8.02
C GLU A 26 1.72 -5.49 -6.80
N GLU A 27 0.77 -6.41 -6.99
CA GLU A 27 0.06 -7.03 -5.87
C GLU A 27 1.01 -7.67 -4.86
N LEU A 28 2.03 -8.40 -5.32
CA LEU A 28 3.04 -8.99 -4.44
C LEU A 28 3.93 -7.96 -3.73
N ASP A 29 4.16 -6.80 -4.33
CA ASP A 29 4.97 -5.73 -3.72
C ASP A 29 4.18 -5.00 -2.63
N PHE A 30 2.86 -4.88 -2.76
CA PHE A 30 1.95 -4.27 -1.79
C PHE A 30 1.26 -5.28 -0.85
N GLY A 31 1.50 -6.58 -1.02
CA GLY A 31 0.97 -7.63 -0.15
C GLY A 31 -0.48 -8.04 -0.43
N LEU A 32 -1.00 -7.71 -1.63
CA LEU A 32 -2.29 -8.16 -2.16
C LEU A 32 -2.24 -9.62 -2.67
N GLU A 33 -3.36 -10.12 -3.20
CA GLU A 33 -3.54 -11.53 -3.59
C GLU A 33 -3.63 -11.76 -5.13
N PRO A 34 -2.56 -12.19 -5.82
CA PRO A 34 -2.49 -12.32 -7.29
C PRO A 34 -3.42 -13.31 -8.01
N PHE A 35 -4.40 -13.89 -7.34
CA PHE A 35 -5.37 -14.82 -7.93
C PHE A 35 -6.79 -14.51 -7.46
N ARG A 36 -6.98 -13.35 -6.86
CA ARG A 36 -8.21 -12.89 -6.29
C ARG A 36 -8.40 -11.47 -6.77
N ASP A 37 -9.48 -11.28 -7.51
CA ASP A 37 -10.01 -9.97 -7.90
C ASP A 37 -10.31 -9.14 -6.64
N ASP A 38 -9.31 -8.37 -6.20
CA ASP A 38 -9.34 -7.52 -5.03
C ASP A 38 -9.03 -6.05 -5.38
N ALA A 39 -8.76 -5.73 -6.64
CA ALA A 39 -8.50 -4.37 -7.13
C ALA A 39 -9.53 -3.31 -6.70
N ALA A 40 -10.79 -3.69 -6.52
CA ALA A 40 -11.88 -2.80 -6.11
C ALA A 40 -12.22 -2.88 -4.60
N GLU A 41 -11.43 -3.62 -3.82
CA GLU A 41 -11.57 -3.69 -2.37
C GLU A 41 -10.84 -2.53 -1.69
N ASP A 42 -11.28 -2.24 -0.47
CA ASP A 42 -10.77 -1.20 0.43
C ASP A 42 -10.47 -1.90 1.77
N PRO A 43 -9.28 -2.51 1.92
CA PRO A 43 -8.96 -3.36 3.07
C PRO A 43 -8.76 -2.58 4.36
N ASP A 44 -8.36 -1.32 4.26
CA ASP A 44 -7.98 -0.46 5.37
C ASP A 44 -9.06 0.56 5.78
N GLY A 45 -10.08 0.73 4.94
CA GLY A 45 -11.28 1.51 5.19
C GLY A 45 -11.05 3.02 5.07
N ASP A 46 -10.18 3.44 4.16
CA ASP A 46 -9.90 4.85 3.88
C ASP A 46 -10.75 5.43 2.73
N ASN A 47 -11.48 4.58 1.99
CA ASN A 47 -12.29 4.86 0.79
C ASN A 47 -11.51 5.00 -0.53
N LEU A 48 -10.24 4.61 -0.57
CA LEU A 48 -9.53 4.28 -1.79
C LEU A 48 -9.63 2.77 -2.04
N ASP A 49 -9.69 2.38 -3.32
CA ASP A 49 -9.58 0.98 -3.68
C ASP A 49 -8.11 0.62 -3.96
N ASN A 50 -7.77 -0.66 -3.80
CA ASN A 50 -6.41 -1.17 -4.05
C ASN A 50 -5.82 -0.64 -5.37
N ALA A 51 -6.61 -0.61 -6.44
CA ALA A 51 -6.16 -0.12 -7.75
C ALA A 51 -5.78 1.37 -7.73
N THR A 52 -6.57 2.23 -7.06
CA THR A 52 -6.26 3.65 -6.91
C THR A 52 -5.04 3.85 -6.02
N GLU A 53 -4.95 3.11 -4.93
CA GLU A 53 -3.81 3.21 -4.00
C GLU A 53 -2.50 2.83 -4.67
N LEU A 54 -2.47 1.73 -5.43
CA LEU A 54 -1.30 1.33 -6.21
C LEU A 54 -0.94 2.39 -7.27
N ALA A 55 -1.93 3.05 -7.88
CA ALA A 55 -1.68 4.13 -8.83
C ALA A 55 -1.11 5.39 -8.16
N LEU A 56 -1.45 5.65 -6.90
CA LEU A 56 -0.90 6.72 -6.08
C LEU A 56 0.45 6.33 -5.44
N GLY A 57 0.73 5.02 -5.34
CA GLY A 57 1.87 4.46 -4.63
C GLY A 57 1.68 4.35 -3.12
N THR A 58 0.45 4.47 -2.64
CA THR A 58 0.04 4.32 -1.24
C THR A 58 -0.14 2.84 -0.88
N ASN A 59 -0.29 2.54 0.40
CA ASN A 59 -0.31 1.19 0.94
C ASN A 59 -1.75 0.72 1.19
N PRO A 60 -2.26 -0.32 0.49
CA PRO A 60 -3.63 -0.82 0.62
C PRO A 60 -4.06 -1.39 1.98
N TRP A 61 -3.15 -1.37 2.94
CA TRP A 61 -3.36 -1.90 4.28
C TRP A 61 -3.15 -0.83 5.35
N ASP A 62 -2.92 0.43 4.97
CA ASP A 62 -2.60 1.52 5.87
C ASP A 62 -3.28 2.82 5.41
N PRO A 63 -4.33 3.28 6.12
CA PRO A 63 -5.17 4.39 5.65
C PRO A 63 -4.48 5.76 5.71
N ASP A 64 -3.19 5.81 6.08
CA ASP A 64 -2.31 6.98 6.24
C ASP A 64 -0.87 6.52 5.92
N SER A 65 -0.57 6.40 4.63
CA SER A 65 0.64 5.73 4.12
C SER A 65 1.95 6.39 4.56
N ASP A 66 1.94 7.69 4.83
CA ASP A 66 3.11 8.44 5.27
C ASP A 66 3.13 8.73 6.78
N GLY A 67 2.04 8.42 7.47
CA GLY A 67 1.93 8.43 8.93
C GLY A 67 1.87 9.82 9.54
N ASP A 68 1.36 10.81 8.81
CA ASP A 68 1.30 12.20 9.25
C ASP A 68 -0.01 12.60 9.95
N GLY A 69 -0.98 11.69 9.95
CA GLY A 69 -2.31 11.84 10.53
C GLY A 69 -3.40 12.29 9.56
N LEU A 70 -3.09 12.46 8.28
CA LEU A 70 -4.06 12.62 7.20
C LEU A 70 -4.23 11.29 6.47
N ARG A 71 -5.48 11.00 6.08
CA ARG A 71 -5.76 9.80 5.33
C ARG A 71 -5.37 9.97 3.87
N ASP A 72 -5.00 8.89 3.20
CA ASP A 72 -4.56 8.94 1.81
C ASP A 72 -5.67 9.50 0.89
N ASP A 73 -6.94 9.18 1.16
CA ASP A 73 -8.11 9.74 0.46
C ASP A 73 -8.27 11.27 0.57
N LEU A 74 -7.73 11.87 1.64
CA LEU A 74 -7.85 13.29 1.96
C LEU A 74 -6.54 14.06 1.80
N ASP A 75 -5.40 13.38 1.70
CA ASP A 75 -4.11 14.02 1.56
C ASP A 75 -3.82 14.38 0.10
N SER A 76 -3.31 15.60 -0.11
CA SER A 76 -2.79 16.02 -1.41
C SER A 76 -1.42 15.44 -1.73
N ASP A 77 -0.67 15.01 -0.70
CA ASP A 77 0.67 14.47 -0.82
C ASP A 77 0.85 13.18 0.05
N PRO A 78 0.07 12.10 -0.17
CA PRO A 78 -0.05 10.92 0.71
C PRO A 78 1.21 10.03 0.85
N LEU A 79 2.31 10.43 0.21
CA LEU A 79 3.61 9.76 0.30
C LEU A 79 4.66 10.63 0.98
N THR A 80 4.30 11.81 1.44
CA THR A 80 5.23 12.77 2.03
C THR A 80 4.67 13.34 3.31
N PRO A 81 5.21 12.90 4.47
CA PRO A 81 4.61 13.28 5.72
C PRO A 81 4.72 14.79 5.90
N ARG A 82 3.60 15.43 6.23
CA ARG A 82 3.55 16.87 6.43
C ARG A 82 4.51 17.25 7.54
N SER A 83 5.58 17.91 7.12
CA SER A 83 6.68 18.37 7.98
C SER A 83 6.14 19.33 9.06
N GLY A 84 5.77 18.77 10.20
CA GLY A 84 5.08 19.47 11.29
C GLY A 84 4.31 18.54 12.22
N SER A 85 3.87 17.38 11.73
CA SER A 85 3.21 16.33 12.51
C SER A 85 4.26 15.44 13.20
N SER A 86 4.83 15.93 14.30
CA SER A 86 5.59 15.04 15.20
C SER A 86 4.67 13.93 15.73
N PRO A 87 5.17 12.69 15.92
CA PRO A 87 4.33 11.56 16.30
C PRO A 87 3.72 11.79 17.67
N VAL A 88 2.42 12.10 17.71
CA VAL A 88 1.61 11.98 18.91
C VAL A 88 1.23 10.51 19.06
N ALA A 89 2.10 9.72 19.70
CA ALA A 89 1.70 8.61 20.54
C ALA A 89 2.90 7.97 21.25
N GLY A 90 3.12 8.34 22.52
CA GLY A 90 3.67 7.38 23.47
C GLY A 90 4.84 7.80 24.38
N VAL A 91 4.77 8.92 25.10
CA VAL A 91 5.22 8.88 26.52
C VAL A 91 4.50 9.94 27.36
N ALA A 92 3.54 9.48 28.16
CA ALA A 92 3.08 10.22 29.33
C ALA A 92 4.10 10.02 30.46
N ARG A 93 4.60 11.09 31.09
CA ARG A 93 4.74 11.23 32.56
C ARG A 93 4.79 12.71 32.97
N SER A 94 3.71 13.11 33.63
CA SER A 94 3.51 14.19 34.61
C SER A 94 4.74 14.81 35.32
N GLY A 95 4.63 16.11 35.60
CA GLY A 95 5.31 16.84 36.70
C GLY A 95 6.45 17.73 36.19
N GLY A 96 6.45 19.05 36.34
CA GLY A 96 6.03 19.84 37.48
C GLY A 96 7.25 20.15 38.35
N ALA A 97 7.94 21.26 38.07
CA ALA A 97 8.72 22.10 38.99
C ALA A 97 9.32 23.29 38.21
#